data_AF-A0AAN8PS10-F1
#
_entry.id   AF-A0AAN8PS10-F1
#
_cell.length_a   1.000
_cell.length_b   1.000
_cell.length_c   1.000
_cell.angle_alpha   90.00
_cell.angle_beta   90.00
_cell.angle_gamma   90.00
#
_symmetry.space_group_name_H-M   'P 1'
#
loop_
_entity.id
_entity.type
_entity.pdbx_description
1 polymer ?
#
loop_
_entity_poly.entity_id
_entity_poly.type
_entity_poly.pdbx_seq_one_letter_code
_entity_poly.pdbx_strand_id
1 'polypeptide(L)' 'MEEAYTTEHWLVRIFKVKDLSNRLGITSPNKPVKKSYKKKSKKSGKKKAGSIKDKPKIIKGVRPSKK' A
#
# COMPACT_ATOMS: atom_id res chain seq x y z
N MET A 1 -14.49 7.30 -16.19
CA MET A 1 -13.91 7.97 -17.38
C MET A 1 -12.57 8.57 -16.99
N GLU A 2 -11.66 8.75 -17.93
CA GLU A 2 -10.39 9.47 -17.75
C GLU A 2 -10.33 10.61 -18.76
N GLU A 3 -9.68 11.71 -18.37
CA GLU A 3 -9.40 12.79 -19.29
C GLU A 3 -8.35 12.31 -20.30
N ALA A 4 -8.72 12.30 -21.58
CA ALA A 4 -7.81 11.90 -22.66
C ALA A 4 -7.14 13.13 -23.28
N TYR A 5 -7.89 14.23 -23.40
CA TYR A 5 -7.40 15.48 -23.95
C TYR A 5 -8.26 16.66 -23.51
N THR A 6 -7.60 17.78 -23.25
CA THR A 6 -8.23 19.09 -23.06
C THR A 6 -7.58 20.13 -23.97
N THR A 7 -8.40 20.99 -24.56
CA THR A 7 -7.91 22.15 -25.32
C THR A 7 -7.34 23.22 -24.38
N GLU A 8 -6.41 24.04 -24.86
CA GLU A 8 -5.78 25.13 -24.09
C GLU A 8 -6.79 26.03 -23.35
N HIS A 9 -7.86 26.45 -24.02
CA HIS A 9 -8.91 27.30 -23.43
C HIS A 9 -10.12 26.52 -22.91
N TRP A 10 -9.98 25.20 -22.72
CA TRP A 10 -10.99 24.32 -22.13
C TRP A 10 -12.36 24.31 -22.85
N LEU A 11 -12.39 24.75 -24.11
CA LEU A 11 -13.58 24.74 -24.97
C LEU A 11 -14.06 23.33 -25.30
N VAL A 12 -13.13 22.38 -25.47
CA VAL A 12 -13.46 20.97 -25.73
C VAL A 12 -12.75 20.09 -24.72
N ARG A 13 -13.49 19.12 -24.19
CA ARG A 13 -12.99 18.08 -23.28
C ARG A 13 -13.35 16.71 -23.85
N ILE A 14 -12.34 15.87 -24.07
CA ILE A 14 -12.53 14.52 -24.59
C ILE A 14 -12.23 13.54 -23.45
N PHE A 15 -13.24 12.73 -23.11
CA PHE A 15 -13.15 11.73 -22.07
C PHE A 15 -13.09 10.32 -22.68
N LYS A 16 -12.14 9.51 -22.21
CA LYS A 16 -12.10 8.08 -22.51
C LYS A 16 -13.00 7.34 -21.54
N VAL A 17 -13.85 6.46 -22.08
CA VAL A 17 -14.64 5.53 -21.28
C VAL A 17 -13.70 4.50 -20.65
N LYS A 18 -13.79 4.33 -19.33
CA LYS A 18 -13.03 3.29 -18.63
C LYS A 18 -13.73 1.96 -18.85
N ASP A 19 -12.94 0.90 -18.94
CA ASP A 19 -13.46 -0.45 -18.79
C ASP A 19 -14.06 -0.64 -17.39
N LEU A 20 -14.95 -1.63 -17.28
CA LEU A 20 -15.53 -2.00 -15.99
C LEU A 20 -14.42 -2.39 -14.99
N SER A 21 -14.62 -2.08 -13.71
CA SER A 21 -13.65 -2.39 -12.66
C SER A 21 -13.33 -3.90 -12.65
N ASN A 22 -12.04 -4.24 -12.68
CA ASN A 22 -11.58 -5.63 -12.71
C ASN A 22 -12.11 -6.51 -11.56
N ARG A 23 -12.50 -5.90 -10.43
CA ARG A 23 -13.12 -6.58 -9.28
C ARG A 23 -14.13 -5.65 -8.60
N LEU A 24 -15.22 -6.21 -8.09
CA LEU A 24 -16.15 -5.50 -7.22
C LEU A 24 -15.52 -5.29 -5.84
N GLY A 25 -15.47 -4.04 -5.36
CA GLY A 25 -15.03 -3.72 -4.01
C GLY A 25 -16.10 -4.10 -2.99
N ILE A 26 -15.70 -4.74 -1.88
CA ILE A 26 -16.61 -4.99 -0.76
C ILE A 26 -16.71 -3.70 0.06
N THR A 27 -17.88 -3.06 0.05
CA THR A 27 -18.14 -1.80 0.77
C THR A 27 -18.46 -2.04 2.25
N SER A 28 -19.16 -3.12 2.56
CA SER A 28 -19.53 -3.55 3.91
C SER A 28 -18.92 -4.93 4.21
N PRO A 29 -17.91 -5.03 5.10
CA PRO A 29 -17.40 -6.33 5.49
C PRO A 29 -18.45 -7.09 6.31
N ASN A 30 -18.74 -8.34 5.94
CA ASN A 30 -19.72 -9.21 6.63
C ASN A 30 -19.38 -9.49 8.12
N LYS A 31 -18.16 -9.17 8.56
CA LYS A 31 -17.74 -9.29 9.96
C LYS A 31 -17.06 -7.99 10.40
N PRO A 32 -17.41 -7.44 11.57
CA PRO A 32 -16.67 -6.31 12.13
C PRO A 32 -15.23 -6.76 12.38
N VAL A 33 -14.27 -6.07 11.74
CA VAL A 33 -12.84 -6.32 12.00
C VAL A 33 -12.61 -6.05 13.48
N LYS A 34 -12.26 -7.09 14.26
CA LYS A 34 -11.84 -6.93 15.66
C LYS A 34 -10.84 -5.79 15.70
N LYS A 35 -11.03 -4.79 16.58
CA LYS A 35 -10.17 -3.60 16.69
C LYS A 35 -8.76 -3.99 17.13
N SER A 36 -8.00 -4.61 16.23
CA SER A 36 -6.55 -4.75 16.33
C SER A 36 -6.00 -3.33 16.27
N TYR A 37 -5.16 -2.95 17.23
CA TYR A 37 -4.42 -1.69 17.20
C TYR A 37 -3.88 -1.45 15.79
N LYS A 38 -4.45 -0.46 15.07
CA LYS A 38 -4.10 -0.19 13.68
C LYS A 38 -2.62 0.21 13.65
N LYS A 39 -1.77 -0.67 13.13
CA LYS A 39 -0.34 -0.37 12.97
C LYS A 39 -0.18 0.70 11.89
N LYS A 40 0.52 1.79 12.20
CA LYS A 40 0.92 2.79 11.20
C LYS A 40 2.02 2.20 10.30
N SER A 41 2.02 2.59 9.02
CA SER A 41 3.10 2.22 8.11
C SER A 41 4.42 2.81 8.60
N LYS A 42 5.48 1.98 8.61
CA LYS A 42 6.87 2.42 8.86
C LYS A 42 7.68 2.52 7.56
N LYS A 43 7.02 2.44 6.40
CA LYS A 43 7.68 2.48 5.09
C LYS A 43 7.98 3.92 4.68
N SER A 44 9.15 4.14 4.08
CA SER A 44 9.59 5.40 3.46
C SER A 44 10.29 5.11 2.13
N GLY A 45 10.61 6.14 1.34
CA GLY A 45 11.30 5.99 0.05
C GLY A 45 12.61 5.18 0.17
N LYS A 46 13.35 5.36 1.27
CA LYS A 46 14.55 4.58 1.60
C LYS A 46 14.25 3.26 2.32
N LYS A 47 13.25 3.20 3.22
CA LYS A 47 12.90 2.00 3.99
C LYS A 47 11.64 1.34 3.45
N LYS A 48 11.80 0.32 2.60
CA LYS A 48 10.66 -0.41 1.97
C LYS A 48 10.25 -1.69 2.71
N ALA A 49 10.98 -2.08 3.77
CA ALA A 49 10.74 -3.33 4.50
C ALA A 49 9.39 -3.35 5.25
N GLY A 50 8.73 -4.50 5.24
CA GLY A 50 7.51 -4.76 6.01
C GLY A 50 7.78 -5.16 7.47
N SER A 51 6.70 -5.39 8.21
CA SER A 51 6.76 -5.90 9.59
C SER A 51 5.98 -7.20 9.71
N ILE A 52 6.60 -8.20 10.34
CA ILE A 52 5.97 -9.49 10.69
C ILE A 52 5.73 -9.45 12.20
N LYS A 53 4.54 -9.86 12.68
CA LYS A 53 4.17 -9.75 14.10
C LYS A 53 5.11 -10.55 14.99
N ASP A 54 5.30 -11.82 14.67
CA ASP A 54 6.09 -12.76 15.47
C ASP A 54 7.39 -13.11 14.72
N LYS A 55 8.15 -12.08 14.32
CA LYS A 55 9.43 -12.26 13.61
C LYS A 55 10.49 -12.79 14.58
N PRO A 56 11.14 -13.94 14.31
CA PRO A 56 12.20 -14.43 15.18
C PRO A 56 13.41 -13.49 15.17
N LYS A 57 14.01 -13.27 16.35
CA LYS A 57 15.24 -12.48 16.50
C LYS A 57 16.45 -13.38 16.19
N ILE A 58 17.20 -13.03 15.14
CA ILE A 58 18.47 -13.69 14.84
C ILE A 58 19.51 -13.16 15.83
N ILE A 59 19.95 -14.00 16.77
CA ILE A 59 21.08 -13.70 17.66
C ILE A 59 22.32 -14.31 17.00
N LYS A 60 23.18 -13.47 16.42
CA LYS A 60 24.50 -13.93 15.94
C LYS A 60 25.45 -13.98 17.14
N GLY A 61 26.18 -15.08 17.30
CA GLY A 61 27.23 -15.19 18.31
C GLY A 61 28.30 -14.12 18.12
N VAL A 62 28.89 -13.64 19.21
CA VAL A 62 30.03 -12.72 19.18
C VAL A 62 31.31 -13.55 19.01
N ARG A 63 32.17 -13.16 18.07
CA ARG A 63 33.50 -13.78 17.95
C ARG A 63 34.35 -13.30 19.13
N PRO A 64 34.90 -14.19 19.98
CA PRO A 64 35.76 -13.77 21.07
C PRO A 64 36.99 -13.07 20.50
N SER A 65 37.37 -11.94 21.09
CA SER A 65 38.62 -11.25 20.76
C SER A 65 39.79 -12.15 21.13
N LYS A 66 40.78 -12.30 20.23
CA LYS A 66 42.03 -12.98 20.57
C LYS A 66 42.70 -12.17 21.69
N LYS A 67 43.04 -12.83 22.80
CA LYS A 67 43.90 -12.27 23.85
C LYS A 67 45.28 -11.99 23.28
#